data_AF-A0A1Y1YTJ2-F1
#
_entry.id   AF-A0A1Y1YTJ2-F1
#
_cell.length_a   1.000
_cell.length_b   1.000
_cell.length_c   1.000
_cell.angle_alpha   90.00
_cell.angle_beta   90.00
_cell.angle_gamma   90.00
#
_symmetry.space_group_name_H-M   'P 1'
#
loop_
_entity.id
_entity.type
_entity.pdbx_description
1 polymer ?
#
loop_
_entity_poly.entity_id
_entity_poly.type
_entity_poly.pdbx_seq_one_letter_code
_entity_poly.pdbx_strand_id
1 'polypeptide(L)'
;MRFLPAFLTFLATSALAQNFEIQYGDSYITTLLSELSRAEESGDEALIADLNGKIDRAVAKIMFPDSSDRGRDEWQEQCHVTSTFSAEIYAVDIMNPPKEVAWAIGRLDKIWQTDEGGDLPYPGDFERFMHEDGFRVIKVDYEKLPKGVKEWREEQIREGTEERKFIAEIDGVAFFAPGVVTWLLPLFASSEVEGASDACQGELIVLENFRKGKPTADSVEVFGASYLGRAQVGNTIVITMTAQKKVRGAAKEQSEL
;
A
#
# COMPACT_ATOMS: atom_id res chain seq x y z
N MET A 1 39.61 61.08 2.95
CA MET A 1 40.04 60.24 4.08
C MET A 1 38.79 59.92 4.89
N ARG A 2 38.31 58.70 5.15
CA ARG A 2 38.86 57.33 5.12
C ARG A 2 37.74 56.37 4.64
N PHE A 3 38.15 55.32 3.93
CA PHE A 3 37.41 54.08 3.64
C PHE A 3 37.32 53.18 4.88
N LEU A 4 36.29 52.31 4.96
CA LEU A 4 36.31 50.86 5.33
C LEU A 4 34.87 50.32 5.64
N PRO A 5 34.59 49.00 5.60
CA PRO A 5 33.74 48.38 4.57
C PRO A 5 32.56 47.52 5.08
N ALA A 6 31.90 46.88 4.11
CA ALA A 6 30.88 45.82 4.12
C ALA A 6 30.68 44.94 5.37
N PHE A 7 29.41 44.61 5.64
CA PHE A 7 29.00 43.24 5.95
C PHE A 7 27.69 42.90 5.22
N LEU A 8 27.77 41.88 4.38
CA LEU A 8 26.62 41.08 3.97
C LEU A 8 26.00 40.44 5.21
N THR A 9 24.67 40.48 5.30
CA THR A 9 23.91 39.39 5.92
C THR A 9 22.90 38.88 4.91
N PHE A 10 23.32 37.82 4.22
CA PHE A 10 22.47 36.84 3.57
C PHE A 10 21.96 35.92 4.69
N LEU A 11 20.65 35.88 4.92
CA LEU A 11 19.95 34.76 5.58
C LEU A 11 18.55 34.73 4.95
N ALA A 12 18.39 34.01 3.84
CA ALA A 12 18.07 32.58 3.80
C ALA A 12 16.67 32.28 4.37
N THR A 13 15.71 32.22 3.45
CA THR A 13 14.63 31.22 3.38
C THR A 13 14.05 30.73 4.71
N SER A 14 12.97 31.34 5.16
CA SER A 14 12.06 30.71 6.11
C SER A 14 11.06 29.83 5.35
N ALA A 15 11.37 28.53 5.36
CA ALA A 15 10.47 27.39 5.39
C ALA A 15 9.23 27.42 4.46
N LEU A 16 9.34 26.74 3.32
CA LEU A 16 8.21 25.97 2.80
C LEU A 16 7.76 25.04 3.95
N ALA A 17 6.59 25.30 4.51
CA ALA A 17 5.91 24.33 5.34
C ALA A 17 5.81 23.04 4.54
N GLN A 18 6.62 22.04 4.89
CA GLN A 18 6.42 20.68 4.43
C GLN A 18 5.09 20.25 5.04
N ASN A 19 4.02 20.33 4.26
CA ASN A 19 2.75 19.71 4.62
C ASN A 19 3.00 18.20 4.63
N PHE A 20 3.31 17.68 5.82
CA PHE A 20 3.35 16.26 6.08
C PHE A 20 1.91 15.85 6.37
N GLU A 21 1.25 15.29 5.36
CA GLU A 21 -0.07 14.72 5.55
C GLU A 21 0.11 13.23 5.84
N ILE A 22 -0.25 12.86 7.06
CA ILE A 22 -0.28 11.47 7.49
C ILE A 22 -1.73 11.12 7.78
N GLN A 23 -2.37 10.51 6.79
CA GLN A 23 -3.66 9.88 6.98
C GLN A 23 -3.43 8.40 7.27
N TYR A 24 -3.91 8.01 8.43
CA TYR A 24 -3.58 6.75 9.04
C TYR A 24 -4.86 6.00 9.37
N GLY A 25 -4.98 4.78 8.84
CA GLY A 25 -5.77 3.75 9.51
C GLY A 25 -5.13 3.44 10.86
N ASP A 26 -5.96 3.17 11.88
CA ASP A 26 -5.60 2.93 13.29
C ASP A 26 -4.33 3.66 13.78
N SER A 27 -4.52 4.83 14.40
CA SER A 27 -3.47 5.76 14.91
C SER A 27 -2.36 5.12 15.75
N TYR A 28 -2.57 3.91 16.28
CA TYR A 28 -1.57 3.14 17.00
C TYR A 28 -0.51 2.52 16.08
N ILE A 29 -0.90 1.86 14.98
CA ILE A 29 0.01 1.11 14.09
C ILE A 29 1.01 2.05 13.41
N THR A 30 0.45 3.04 12.75
CA THR A 30 1.00 4.37 12.49
C THR A 30 2.18 4.82 13.36
N THR A 31 1.98 4.91 14.67
CA THR A 31 2.99 5.44 15.59
C THR A 31 4.18 4.49 15.65
N LEU A 32 3.89 3.19 15.70
CA LEU A 32 4.90 2.14 15.65
C LEU A 32 5.70 2.16 14.34
N LEU A 33 5.04 2.42 13.21
CA LEU A 33 5.73 2.55 11.91
C LEU A 33 6.64 3.77 11.83
N SER A 34 6.22 4.91 12.38
CA SER A 34 7.09 6.09 12.46
C SER A 34 8.28 5.85 13.38
N GLU A 35 8.10 5.11 14.47
CA GLU A 35 9.19 4.70 15.36
C GLU A 35 10.12 3.70 14.65
N LEU A 36 9.57 2.79 13.84
CA LEU A 36 10.31 1.76 13.12
C LEU A 36 11.25 2.41 12.10
N SER A 37 10.75 3.34 11.30
CA SER A 37 11.57 4.07 10.32
C SER A 37 12.73 4.81 10.98
N ARG A 38 12.53 5.42 12.16
CA ARG A 38 13.61 6.06 12.92
C ARG A 38 14.61 5.03 13.46
N ALA A 39 14.13 3.87 13.89
CA ALA A 39 14.96 2.77 14.36
C ALA A 39 15.84 2.22 13.23
N GLU A 40 15.28 2.05 12.03
CA GLU A 40 16.00 1.65 10.81
C GLU A 40 17.08 2.66 10.40
N GLU A 41 16.78 3.96 10.42
CA GLU A 41 17.77 5.02 10.17
C GLU A 41 18.92 5.00 11.19
N SER A 42 18.64 4.59 12.43
CA SER A 42 19.62 4.50 13.50
C SER A 42 20.37 3.16 13.58
N GLY A 43 19.89 2.12 12.87
CA GLY A 43 20.42 0.75 12.93
C GLY A 43 20.16 0.02 14.26
N ASP A 44 19.11 0.39 15.00
CA ASP A 44 18.76 -0.26 16.28
C ASP A 44 17.93 -1.54 16.06
N GLU A 45 18.63 -2.64 15.78
CA GLU A 45 18.05 -3.96 15.50
C GLU A 45 17.11 -4.48 16.60
N ALA A 46 17.37 -4.14 17.86
CA ALA A 46 16.53 -4.59 18.98
C ALA A 46 15.20 -3.85 19.02
N LEU A 47 15.23 -2.54 18.77
CA LEU A 47 14.03 -1.72 18.65
C LEU A 47 13.22 -2.05 17.40
N ILE A 48 13.88 -2.33 16.27
CA ILE A 48 13.26 -2.80 15.02
C ILE A 48 12.45 -4.08 15.29
N ALA A 49 13.04 -5.08 15.94
CA ALA A 49 12.37 -6.34 16.25
C ALA A 49 11.15 -6.16 17.20
N ASP A 50 11.26 -5.30 18.23
CA ASP A 50 10.15 -5.00 19.14
C ASP A 50 8.98 -4.29 18.43
N LEU A 51 9.30 -3.29 17.60
CA LEU A 51 8.31 -2.52 16.85
C LEU A 51 7.58 -3.37 15.82
N ASN A 52 8.28 -4.23 15.08
CA ASN A 52 7.67 -5.22 14.19
C ASN A 52 6.68 -6.11 14.95
N GLY A 53 7.09 -6.68 16.09
CA GLY A 53 6.17 -7.50 16.90
C GLY A 53 4.95 -6.73 17.43
N LYS A 54 5.06 -5.43 17.72
CA LYS A 54 3.92 -4.59 18.13
C LYS A 54 2.98 -4.32 16.96
N ILE A 55 3.53 -4.08 15.76
CA ILE A 55 2.76 -3.90 14.52
C ILE A 55 1.97 -5.17 14.25
N ASP A 56 2.62 -6.34 14.25
CA ASP A 56 1.97 -7.62 13.96
C ASP A 56 0.77 -7.89 14.88
N ARG A 57 0.93 -7.63 16.19
CA ARG A 57 -0.15 -7.76 17.17
C ARG A 57 -1.33 -6.82 16.89
N ALA A 58 -1.04 -5.59 16.49
CA ALA A 58 -2.07 -4.60 16.19
C ALA A 58 -2.81 -4.95 14.89
N VAL A 59 -2.09 -5.40 13.87
CA VAL A 59 -2.66 -5.90 12.60
C VAL A 59 -3.58 -7.09 12.86
N ALA A 60 -3.15 -8.06 13.67
CA ALA A 60 -3.96 -9.22 14.02
C ALA A 60 -5.30 -8.82 14.67
N LYS A 61 -5.31 -7.76 15.49
CA LYS A 61 -6.54 -7.27 16.12
C LYS A 61 -7.54 -6.69 15.11
N ILE A 62 -7.05 -6.04 14.06
CA ILE A 62 -7.89 -5.49 12.98
C ILE A 62 -8.47 -6.64 12.14
N MET A 63 -7.67 -7.66 11.84
CA MET A 63 -8.12 -8.79 11.01
C MET A 63 -9.09 -9.74 11.74
N PHE A 64 -9.00 -9.84 13.08
CA PHE A 64 -9.81 -10.77 13.89
C PHE A 64 -10.54 -10.09 15.07
N PRO A 65 -11.44 -9.13 14.81
CA PRO A 65 -12.05 -8.29 15.85
C PRO A 65 -12.95 -9.06 16.84
N ASP A 66 -13.52 -10.19 16.42
CA ASP A 66 -14.43 -11.04 17.24
C ASP A 66 -13.75 -12.26 17.86
N SER A 67 -12.43 -12.43 17.70
CA SER A 67 -11.72 -13.50 18.40
C SER A 67 -11.57 -13.12 19.88
N SER A 68 -12.51 -13.58 20.71
CA SER A 68 -12.25 -13.71 22.16
C SER A 68 -10.88 -14.37 22.32
N ASP A 69 -10.10 -14.01 23.36
CA ASP A 69 -8.75 -14.54 23.59
C ASP A 69 -8.61 -16.07 23.43
N ARG A 70 -9.72 -16.82 23.51
CA ARG A 70 -9.78 -18.28 23.34
C ARG A 70 -9.77 -18.79 21.88
N GLY A 71 -10.06 -17.95 20.89
CA GLY A 71 -10.06 -18.32 19.46
C GLY A 71 -8.76 -17.97 18.72
N ARG A 72 -7.85 -17.23 19.37
CA ARG A 72 -6.54 -16.86 18.81
C ARG A 72 -5.53 -18.02 18.90
N ASP A 73 -5.66 -18.86 19.92
CA ASP A 73 -4.76 -19.99 20.17
C ASP A 73 -4.91 -21.14 19.15
N GLU A 74 -5.99 -21.14 18.35
CA GLU A 74 -6.20 -22.14 17.30
C GLU A 74 -5.49 -21.80 15.99
N TRP A 75 -5.10 -20.53 15.75
CA TRP A 75 -4.54 -20.11 14.47
C TRP A 75 -3.04 -19.84 14.60
N GLN A 76 -2.24 -20.64 13.91
CA GLN A 76 -0.79 -20.47 13.82
C GLN A 76 -0.46 -19.67 12.56
N GLU A 77 0.31 -18.61 12.74
CA GLU A 77 0.86 -17.85 11.62
C GLU A 77 1.90 -18.69 10.89
N GLN A 78 1.65 -18.93 9.60
CA GLN A 78 2.57 -19.69 8.74
C GLN A 78 3.57 -18.76 8.05
N CYS A 79 3.12 -17.56 7.70
CA CYS A 79 3.96 -16.51 7.15
C CYS A 79 3.28 -15.14 7.32
N HIS A 80 4.11 -14.12 7.38
CA HIS A 80 3.73 -12.73 7.42
C HIS A 80 4.79 -11.91 6.72
N VAL A 81 4.35 -11.00 5.85
CA VAL A 81 5.22 -10.06 5.14
C VAL A 81 4.67 -8.68 5.32
N THR A 82 5.58 -7.75 5.65
CA THR A 82 5.34 -6.32 5.63
C THR A 82 6.09 -5.76 4.44
N SER A 83 5.41 -5.01 3.57
CA SER A 83 6.02 -4.38 2.41
C SER A 83 5.75 -2.88 2.41
N THR A 84 6.63 -2.13 1.74
CA THR A 84 6.42 -0.70 1.47
C THR A 84 6.36 -0.41 -0.03
N PHE A 85 5.45 0.48 -0.42
CA PHE A 85 5.32 0.96 -1.80
C PHE A 85 5.49 2.49 -1.83
N SER A 86 6.52 2.94 -2.54
CA SER A 86 6.85 4.36 -2.70
C SER A 86 6.47 4.86 -4.09
N ALA A 87 5.77 5.99 -4.16
CA ALA A 87 5.34 6.60 -5.40
C ALA A 87 5.22 8.12 -5.28
N GLU A 88 4.80 8.77 -6.35
CA GLU A 88 4.32 10.15 -6.33
C GLU A 88 2.79 10.16 -6.34
N ILE A 89 2.16 11.13 -5.68
CA ILE A 89 0.71 11.34 -5.70
C ILE A 89 0.37 12.80 -6.01
N TYR A 90 -0.61 13.00 -6.88
CA TYR A 90 -1.03 14.31 -7.36
C TYR A 90 -2.55 14.47 -7.23
N ALA A 91 -2.99 15.60 -6.69
CA ALA A 91 -4.35 16.07 -6.91
C ALA A 91 -4.41 16.69 -8.31
N VAL A 92 -5.35 16.25 -9.13
CA VAL A 92 -5.42 16.63 -10.54
C VAL A 92 -6.74 17.35 -10.80
N ASP A 93 -6.65 18.64 -11.13
CA ASP A 93 -7.69 19.36 -11.86
C ASP A 93 -7.44 19.18 -13.35
N ILE A 94 -8.36 18.53 -14.06
CA ILE A 94 -8.22 18.27 -15.51
C ILE A 94 -8.11 19.59 -16.30
N MET A 95 -8.72 20.67 -15.81
CA MET A 95 -8.65 21.98 -16.46
C MET A 95 -7.30 22.67 -16.24
N ASN A 96 -6.63 22.39 -15.12
CA ASN A 96 -5.35 22.99 -14.74
C ASN A 96 -4.42 21.95 -14.10
N PRO A 97 -3.95 20.95 -14.86
CA PRO A 97 -3.23 19.83 -14.26
C PRO A 97 -1.83 20.25 -13.79
N PRO A 98 -1.29 19.61 -12.72
CA PRO A 98 0.09 19.82 -12.30
C PRO A 98 1.07 19.54 -13.44
N LYS A 99 2.16 20.32 -13.53
CA LYS A 99 3.11 20.27 -14.65
C LYS A 99 3.74 18.88 -14.82
N GLU A 100 3.91 18.17 -13.71
CA GLU A 100 4.50 16.85 -13.60
C GLU A 100 3.67 15.74 -14.26
N VAL A 101 2.35 15.96 -14.38
CA VAL A 101 1.39 15.00 -14.95
C VAL A 101 0.65 15.53 -16.18
N ALA A 102 0.70 16.84 -16.45
CA ALA A 102 -0.03 17.51 -17.53
C ALA A 102 0.16 16.87 -18.91
N TRP A 103 1.37 16.37 -19.20
CA TRP A 103 1.70 15.70 -20.45
C TRP A 103 0.96 14.36 -20.67
N ALA A 104 0.49 13.73 -19.59
CA ALA A 104 -0.23 12.45 -19.63
C ALA A 104 -1.75 12.62 -19.64
N ILE A 105 -2.29 13.74 -19.12
CA ILE A 105 -3.73 13.94 -18.88
C ILE A 105 -4.59 13.70 -20.12
N GLY A 106 -4.20 14.23 -21.29
CA GLY A 106 -4.99 14.03 -22.52
C GLY A 106 -5.05 12.58 -23.02
N ARG A 107 -4.14 11.72 -22.55
CA ARG A 107 -4.17 10.26 -22.80
C ARG A 107 -4.92 9.53 -21.68
N LEU A 108 -4.70 9.94 -20.43
CA LEU A 108 -5.38 9.37 -19.26
C LEU A 108 -6.90 9.55 -19.33
N ASP A 109 -7.37 10.73 -19.75
CA ASP A 109 -8.80 11.01 -19.96
C ASP A 109 -9.46 10.00 -20.92
N LYS A 110 -8.74 9.60 -21.98
CA LYS A 110 -9.23 8.59 -22.93
C LYS A 110 -9.14 7.17 -22.38
N ILE A 111 -8.12 6.87 -21.59
CA ILE A 111 -7.92 5.53 -21.02
C ILE A 111 -8.98 5.24 -19.95
N TRP A 112 -9.42 6.25 -19.19
CA TRP A 112 -10.47 6.10 -18.17
C TRP A 112 -11.88 6.34 -18.68
N GLN A 113 -12.10 6.17 -19.99
CA GLN A 113 -13.42 5.96 -20.57
C GLN A 113 -13.66 4.47 -20.79
N THR A 114 -14.90 4.01 -20.68
CA THR A 114 -15.31 2.65 -21.07
C THR A 114 -15.10 2.44 -22.56
N ASP A 115 -15.05 1.18 -23.03
CA ASP A 115 -14.88 0.91 -24.46
C ASP A 115 -16.06 1.41 -25.32
N GLU A 116 -17.21 1.60 -24.68
CA GLU A 116 -18.43 2.15 -25.29
C GLU A 116 -18.47 3.70 -25.24
N GLY A 117 -17.43 4.35 -24.70
CA GLY A 117 -17.30 5.81 -24.64
C GLY A 117 -18.02 6.47 -23.47
N GLY A 118 -18.40 5.71 -22.44
CA GLY A 118 -18.91 6.22 -21.18
C GLY A 118 -17.79 6.47 -20.16
N ASP A 119 -18.12 7.04 -19.01
CA ASP A 119 -17.13 7.24 -17.93
C ASP A 119 -16.87 5.92 -17.21
N LEU A 120 -15.60 5.51 -17.12
CA LEU A 120 -15.22 4.41 -16.24
C LEU A 120 -15.36 4.90 -14.79
N PRO A 121 -15.99 4.14 -13.87
CA PRO A 121 -16.06 4.55 -12.48
C PRO A 121 -14.64 4.67 -11.92
N TYR A 122 -14.23 5.90 -11.61
CA TYR A 122 -12.92 6.20 -11.07
C TYR A 122 -12.71 5.39 -9.77
N PRO A 123 -11.61 4.64 -9.61
CA PRO A 123 -11.41 3.77 -8.46
C PRO A 123 -11.26 4.48 -7.10
N GLY A 124 -11.52 5.79 -7.03
CA GLY A 124 -11.64 6.55 -5.80
C GLY A 124 -10.34 6.64 -5.01
N ASP A 125 -10.49 6.94 -3.73
CA ASP A 125 -9.39 7.16 -2.81
C ASP A 125 -9.10 5.94 -1.93
N PHE A 126 -8.02 5.96 -1.15
CA PHE A 126 -7.60 4.89 -0.23
C PHE A 126 -8.73 4.43 0.69
N GLU A 127 -9.51 5.39 1.21
CA GLU A 127 -10.57 5.13 2.19
C GLU A 127 -11.92 4.78 1.56
N ARG A 128 -12.11 5.13 0.27
CA ARG A 128 -13.38 4.95 -0.44
C ARG A 128 -13.14 4.70 -1.92
N PHE A 129 -13.21 3.43 -2.30
CA PHE A 129 -13.25 3.00 -3.69
C PHE A 129 -14.54 3.53 -4.35
N MET A 130 -14.40 4.26 -5.47
CA MET A 130 -15.49 4.89 -6.23
C MET A 130 -16.29 5.99 -5.48
N HIS A 131 -15.74 7.21 -5.34
CA HIS A 131 -16.40 8.37 -4.70
C HIS A 131 -16.20 9.67 -5.50
N GLU A 132 -17.02 10.70 -5.23
CA GLU A 132 -17.05 12.00 -5.95
C GLU A 132 -15.90 12.95 -5.56
N ASP A 133 -15.19 12.68 -4.47
CA ASP A 133 -14.17 13.58 -3.95
C ASP A 133 -12.87 13.45 -4.74
N GLY A 134 -12.59 14.45 -5.58
CA GLY A 134 -11.25 14.80 -6.07
C GLY A 134 -10.51 13.72 -6.87
N PHE A 135 -10.18 14.04 -8.12
CA PHE A 135 -9.39 13.17 -8.97
C PHE A 135 -7.91 13.17 -8.53
N ARG A 136 -7.47 12.12 -7.80
CA ARG A 136 -6.07 11.93 -7.39
C ARG A 136 -5.37 10.86 -8.24
N VAL A 137 -4.09 11.03 -8.52
CA VAL A 137 -3.34 10.07 -9.33
C VAL A 137 -2.04 9.72 -8.66
N ILE A 138 -1.84 8.43 -8.44
CA ILE A 138 -0.53 7.87 -8.13
C ILE A 138 0.24 7.75 -9.44
N LYS A 139 1.45 8.27 -9.46
CA LYS A 139 2.42 8.20 -10.55
C LYS A 139 3.65 7.44 -10.07
N VAL A 140 4.08 6.44 -10.84
CA VAL A 140 5.29 5.66 -10.58
C VAL A 140 5.87 5.15 -11.89
N ASP A 141 7.19 4.95 -11.96
CA ASP A 141 7.78 4.23 -13.09
C ASP A 141 7.16 2.82 -13.16
N TYR A 142 6.70 2.39 -14.33
CA TYR A 142 6.00 1.12 -14.48
C TYR A 142 6.85 -0.05 -13.98
N GLU A 143 8.17 0.00 -14.21
CA GLU A 143 9.10 -1.03 -13.75
C GLU A 143 9.16 -1.19 -12.23
N LYS A 144 8.87 -0.13 -11.48
CA LYS A 144 8.84 -0.13 -10.01
C LYS A 144 7.53 -0.66 -9.42
N LEU A 145 6.53 -0.96 -10.25
CA LEU A 145 5.34 -1.66 -9.76
C LEU A 145 5.73 -3.06 -9.26
N PRO A 146 5.11 -3.55 -8.18
CA PRO A 146 5.23 -4.94 -7.75
C PRO A 146 4.93 -5.89 -8.91
N LYS A 147 5.73 -6.94 -9.06
CA LYS A 147 5.57 -7.89 -10.17
C LYS A 147 4.18 -8.52 -10.22
N GLY A 148 3.61 -8.89 -9.08
CA GLY A 148 2.22 -9.40 -9.02
C GLY A 148 1.19 -8.40 -9.55
N VAL A 149 1.39 -7.08 -9.33
CA VAL A 149 0.51 -6.04 -9.90
C VAL A 149 0.69 -5.93 -11.42
N LYS A 150 1.92 -6.03 -11.92
CA LYS A 150 2.21 -6.05 -13.37
C LYS A 150 1.56 -7.27 -14.03
N GLU A 151 1.77 -8.46 -13.47
CA GLU A 151 1.19 -9.71 -13.97
C GLU A 151 -0.34 -9.67 -14.00
N TRP A 152 -0.97 -9.16 -12.94
CA TRP A 152 -2.42 -8.96 -12.90
C TRP A 152 -2.89 -8.03 -14.03
N ARG A 153 -2.19 -6.92 -14.27
CA ARG A 153 -2.56 -5.99 -15.35
C ARG A 153 -2.46 -6.66 -16.73
N GLU A 154 -1.37 -7.39 -16.99
CA GLU A 154 -1.19 -8.11 -18.27
C GLU A 154 -2.28 -9.18 -18.48
N GLU A 155 -2.72 -9.85 -17.41
CA GLU A 155 -3.89 -10.73 -17.45
C GLU A 155 -5.14 -9.97 -17.89
N GLN A 156 -5.46 -8.84 -17.24
CA GLN A 156 -6.64 -8.04 -17.57
C GLN A 156 -6.62 -7.51 -19.01
N ILE A 157 -5.43 -7.18 -19.54
CA ILE A 157 -5.25 -6.82 -20.95
C ILE A 157 -5.59 -8.00 -21.85
N ARG A 158 -5.08 -9.20 -21.54
CA ARG A 158 -5.32 -10.42 -22.33
C ARG A 158 -6.80 -10.84 -22.29
N GLU A 159 -7.45 -10.70 -21.14
CA GLU A 159 -8.87 -11.03 -20.95
C GLU A 159 -9.79 -9.96 -21.53
N GLY A 160 -9.29 -8.75 -21.78
CA GLY A 160 -10.07 -7.65 -22.35
C GLY A 160 -11.08 -7.05 -21.37
N THR A 161 -10.84 -7.16 -20.06
CA THR A 161 -11.71 -6.63 -19.01
C THR A 161 -11.58 -5.11 -18.88
N GLU A 162 -12.56 -4.41 -18.32
CA GLU A 162 -12.46 -2.95 -18.10
C GLU A 162 -11.42 -2.61 -17.02
N GLU A 163 -11.17 -3.54 -16.09
CA GLU A 163 -10.18 -3.43 -15.02
C GLU A 163 -8.75 -3.20 -15.53
N ARG A 164 -8.44 -3.59 -16.78
CA ARG A 164 -7.15 -3.30 -17.42
C ARG A 164 -6.83 -1.79 -17.44
N LYS A 165 -7.85 -0.94 -17.40
CA LYS A 165 -7.75 0.53 -17.39
C LYS A 165 -7.50 1.12 -16.00
N PHE A 166 -7.64 0.34 -14.93
CA PHE A 166 -7.38 0.81 -13.56
C PHE A 166 -5.92 1.23 -13.37
N ILE A 167 -4.99 0.62 -14.12
CA ILE A 167 -3.59 1.01 -14.19
C ILE A 167 -3.27 1.39 -15.63
N ALA A 168 -3.21 2.70 -15.89
CA ALA A 168 -2.83 3.25 -17.17
C ALA A 168 -1.30 3.30 -17.29
N GLU A 169 -0.75 2.72 -18.36
CA GLU A 169 0.68 2.81 -18.66
C GLU A 169 0.87 3.76 -19.84
N ILE A 170 1.68 4.79 -19.65
CA ILE A 170 1.97 5.80 -20.67
C ILE A 170 3.47 6.09 -20.65
N ASP A 171 4.15 5.81 -21.76
CA ASP A 171 5.59 6.06 -21.93
C ASP A 171 6.45 5.46 -20.79
N GLY A 172 6.09 4.26 -20.31
CA GLY A 172 6.79 3.57 -19.21
C GLY A 172 6.44 4.08 -17.80
N VAL A 173 5.42 4.93 -17.66
CA VAL A 173 4.93 5.45 -16.37
C VAL A 173 3.54 4.88 -16.10
N ALA A 174 3.35 4.32 -14.91
CA ALA A 174 2.05 3.87 -14.42
C ALA A 174 1.30 5.02 -13.73
N PHE A 175 0.01 5.12 -14.03
CA PHE A 175 -0.94 6.05 -13.42
C PHE A 175 -2.17 5.28 -12.94
N PHE A 176 -2.56 5.49 -11.69
CA PHE A 176 -3.74 4.84 -11.12
C PHE A 176 -4.30 5.62 -9.93
N ALA A 177 -5.56 5.39 -9.61
CA ALA A 177 -6.21 5.98 -8.45
C ALA A 177 -5.71 5.33 -7.15
N PRO A 178 -5.68 6.05 -6.01
CA PRO A 178 -5.31 5.46 -4.72
C PRO A 178 -6.12 4.24 -4.32
N GLY A 179 -7.42 4.19 -4.64
CA GLY A 179 -8.26 3.03 -4.33
C GLY A 179 -7.85 1.74 -5.06
N VAL A 180 -7.07 1.82 -6.14
CA VAL A 180 -6.48 0.62 -6.79
C VAL A 180 -5.50 -0.08 -5.85
N VAL A 181 -4.77 0.65 -5.00
CA VAL A 181 -3.88 0.06 -3.99
C VAL A 181 -4.69 -0.73 -2.97
N THR A 182 -5.84 -0.21 -2.54
CA THR A 182 -6.74 -0.90 -1.61
C THR A 182 -7.42 -2.11 -2.27
N TRP A 183 -7.78 -2.02 -3.55
CA TRP A 183 -8.40 -3.12 -4.29
C TRP A 183 -7.43 -4.28 -4.56
N LEU A 184 -6.19 -3.96 -4.93
CA LEU A 184 -5.12 -4.92 -5.21
C LEU A 184 -4.18 -5.10 -4.01
N LEU A 185 -4.66 -4.80 -2.80
CA LEU A 185 -3.85 -4.76 -1.58
C LEU A 185 -2.96 -5.99 -1.39
N PRO A 186 -3.41 -7.24 -1.63
CA PRO A 186 -2.55 -8.41 -1.48
C PRO A 186 -1.35 -8.42 -2.42
N LEU A 187 -1.51 -7.96 -3.67
CA LEU A 187 -0.45 -7.94 -4.67
C LEU A 187 0.63 -6.90 -4.34
N PHE A 188 0.22 -5.76 -3.83
CA PHE A 188 1.13 -4.74 -3.34
C PHE A 188 1.82 -5.17 -2.04
N ALA A 189 1.12 -5.89 -1.15
CA ALA A 189 1.65 -6.26 0.17
C ALA A 189 2.64 -7.44 0.09
N SER A 190 2.59 -8.19 -0.99
CA SER A 190 3.41 -9.38 -1.22
C SER A 190 4.61 -9.11 -2.13
N SER A 191 4.96 -7.84 -2.38
CA SER A 191 6.06 -7.46 -3.26
C SER A 191 7.42 -8.01 -2.83
N GLU A 192 7.61 -8.25 -1.53
CA GLU A 192 8.87 -8.74 -0.96
C GLU A 192 8.92 -10.28 -0.86
N VAL A 193 7.79 -10.98 -1.06
CA VAL A 193 7.68 -12.45 -0.96
C VAL A 193 8.41 -13.18 -2.10
N GLU A 194 8.63 -12.51 -3.23
CA GLU A 194 9.23 -13.14 -4.41
C GLU A 194 10.71 -13.53 -4.22
N GLY A 195 11.38 -13.01 -3.18
CA GLY A 195 12.79 -13.29 -2.88
C GLY A 195 13.05 -14.05 -1.58
N ALA A 196 12.03 -14.29 -0.76
CA ALA A 196 12.18 -14.91 0.56
C ALA A 196 11.90 -16.42 0.51
N SER A 197 12.68 -17.21 1.26
CA SER A 197 12.48 -18.65 1.46
C SER A 197 11.32 -18.94 2.43
N ASP A 198 10.22 -18.20 2.30
CA ASP A 198 9.10 -18.27 3.24
C ASP A 198 8.14 -19.39 2.83
N ALA A 199 7.48 -19.98 3.84
CA ALA A 199 6.60 -21.14 3.69
C ALA A 199 5.35 -20.90 2.80
N CYS A 200 5.14 -19.68 2.31
CA CYS A 200 3.97 -19.25 1.53
C CYS A 200 4.33 -18.70 0.15
N GLN A 201 5.53 -19.01 -0.36
CA GLN A 201 6.00 -18.47 -1.64
C GLN A 201 4.97 -18.71 -2.75
N GLY A 202 4.50 -17.63 -3.36
CA GLY A 202 3.50 -17.66 -4.42
C GLY A 202 2.03 -17.71 -3.97
N GLU A 203 1.72 -17.99 -2.70
CA GLU A 203 0.33 -18.05 -2.22
C GLU A 203 -0.23 -16.68 -1.85
N LEU A 204 0.62 -15.78 -1.35
CA LEU A 204 0.25 -14.41 -0.96
C LEU A 204 0.00 -13.49 -2.17
N ILE A 205 0.44 -13.88 -3.37
CA ILE A 205 0.20 -13.15 -4.63
C ILE A 205 -1.09 -13.59 -5.35
N VAL A 206 -1.83 -14.58 -4.83
CA VAL A 206 -3.08 -15.05 -5.45
C VAL A 206 -4.26 -14.27 -4.85
N LEU A 207 -4.84 -13.33 -5.59
CA LEU A 207 -5.93 -12.47 -5.11
C LEU A 207 -7.14 -13.26 -4.59
N GLU A 208 -7.47 -14.39 -5.21
CA GLU A 208 -8.59 -15.25 -4.86
C GLU A 208 -8.49 -15.77 -3.41
N ASN A 209 -7.28 -15.95 -2.90
CA ASN A 209 -7.05 -16.41 -1.53
C ASN A 209 -7.56 -15.39 -0.50
N PHE A 210 -7.53 -14.09 -0.82
CA PHE A 210 -7.96 -13.00 0.05
C PHE A 210 -9.44 -12.61 -0.14
N ARG A 211 -10.09 -13.13 -1.20
CA ARG A 211 -11.53 -12.91 -1.47
C ARG A 211 -12.43 -13.89 -0.71
N LYS A 212 -11.86 -14.98 -0.18
CA LYS A 212 -12.53 -15.86 0.79
C LYS A 212 -12.82 -14.99 2.00
N GLY A 213 -14.10 -14.69 2.27
CA GLY A 213 -14.52 -13.75 3.31
C GLY A 213 -14.11 -14.15 4.74
N LYS A 214 -14.92 -13.80 5.74
CA LYS A 214 -14.58 -14.17 7.13
C LYS A 214 -14.39 -15.69 7.27
N PRO A 215 -13.36 -16.15 8.00
CA PRO A 215 -13.17 -17.57 8.24
C PRO A 215 -14.41 -18.20 8.89
N THR A 216 -14.77 -19.37 8.37
CA THR A 216 -15.84 -20.22 8.89
C THR A 216 -15.28 -21.25 9.87
N ALA A 217 -16.16 -21.96 10.57
CA ALA A 217 -15.78 -23.04 11.48
C ALA A 217 -15.00 -24.17 10.79
N ASP A 218 -15.15 -24.35 9.48
CA ASP A 218 -14.48 -25.39 8.69
C ASP A 218 -13.20 -24.87 7.99
N SER A 219 -12.85 -23.61 8.19
CA SER A 219 -11.65 -23.04 7.57
C SER A 219 -10.40 -23.69 8.18
N VAL A 220 -9.51 -24.14 7.30
CA VAL A 220 -8.20 -24.71 7.69
C VAL A 220 -7.08 -23.68 7.54
N GLU A 221 -7.27 -22.72 6.64
CA GLU A 221 -6.33 -21.62 6.38
C GLU A 221 -7.09 -20.31 6.16
N VAL A 222 -6.44 -19.20 6.46
CA VAL A 222 -6.95 -17.85 6.26
C VAL A 222 -5.83 -16.97 5.73
N PHE A 223 -6.17 -16.19 4.70
CA PHE A 223 -5.29 -15.16 4.14
C PHE A 223 -5.82 -13.80 4.55
N GLY A 224 -4.91 -12.93 4.95
CA GLY A 224 -5.25 -11.59 5.38
C GLY A 224 -4.28 -10.57 4.81
N ALA A 225 -4.83 -9.52 4.20
CA ALA A 225 -4.05 -8.35 3.78
C ALA A 225 -4.55 -7.12 4.55
N SER A 226 -3.66 -6.21 4.89
CA SER A 226 -4.02 -4.99 5.61
C SER A 226 -3.20 -3.80 5.17
N TYR A 227 -3.89 -2.67 5.09
CA TYR A 227 -3.30 -1.35 4.90
C TYR A 227 -2.91 -0.82 6.27
N LEU A 228 -1.62 -0.63 6.51
CA LEU A 228 -1.13 -0.17 7.81
C LEU A 228 -1.10 1.35 7.92
N GLY A 229 -0.93 2.03 6.80
CA GLY A 229 -0.88 3.48 6.75
C GLY A 229 -0.17 4.00 5.52
N ARG A 230 -0.12 5.34 5.42
CA ARG A 230 0.71 6.05 4.45
C ARG A 230 1.37 7.24 5.09
N ALA A 231 2.53 7.61 4.59
CA ALA A 231 3.18 8.88 4.87
C ALA A 231 3.32 9.68 3.57
N GLN A 232 2.93 10.95 3.57
CA GLN A 232 3.08 11.83 2.41
C GLN A 232 3.90 13.08 2.75
N VAL A 233 4.99 13.29 2.03
CA VAL A 233 5.84 14.49 2.11
C VAL A 233 5.83 15.17 0.74
N GLY A 234 5.14 16.31 0.63
CA GLY A 234 4.92 16.93 -0.67
C GLY A 234 4.12 16.01 -1.59
N ASN A 235 4.69 15.67 -2.75
CA ASN A 235 4.08 14.72 -3.69
C ASN A 235 4.59 13.29 -3.49
N THR A 236 5.57 13.03 -2.63
CA THR A 236 6.04 11.67 -2.36
C THR A 236 5.12 11.01 -1.35
N ILE A 237 4.68 9.80 -1.67
CA ILE A 237 3.88 8.95 -0.80
C ILE A 237 4.59 7.62 -0.57
N VAL A 238 4.61 7.16 0.68
CA VAL A 238 5.02 5.82 1.07
C VAL A 238 3.83 5.13 1.71
N ILE A 239 3.52 3.92 1.25
CA ILE A 239 2.38 3.14 1.70
C ILE A 239 2.91 1.87 2.35
N THR A 240 2.46 1.56 3.56
CA THR A 240 2.88 0.37 4.30
C THR A 240 1.74 -0.61 4.42
N MET A 241 2.03 -1.87 4.13
CA MET A 241 1.03 -2.90 3.92
C MET A 241 1.54 -4.24 4.42
N THR A 242 0.62 -5.12 4.80
CA THR A 242 0.97 -6.48 5.25
C THR A 242 0.12 -7.53 4.55
N ALA A 243 0.71 -8.68 4.30
CA ALA A 243 0.01 -9.90 3.90
C ALA A 243 0.45 -11.06 4.80
N GLN A 244 -0.50 -11.89 5.22
CA GLN A 244 -0.22 -13.04 6.08
C GLN A 244 -1.09 -14.24 5.71
N LYS A 245 -0.59 -15.42 6.03
CA LYS A 245 -1.32 -16.68 6.03
C LYS A 245 -1.31 -17.27 7.43
N LYS A 246 -2.48 -17.68 7.91
CA LYS A 246 -2.62 -18.46 9.15
C LYS A 246 -3.27 -19.79 8.85
N VAL A 247 -2.86 -20.83 9.56
CA VAL A 247 -3.42 -22.17 9.50
C VAL A 247 -3.94 -22.56 10.86
N ARG A 248 -5.02 -23.34 10.90
CA ARG A 248 -5.53 -23.84 12.17
C ARG A 248 -4.55 -24.90 12.69
N GLY A 249 -3.98 -24.67 13.87
CA GLY A 249 -3.15 -25.65 14.56
C GLY A 249 -3.96 -26.92 14.74
N ALA A 250 -3.45 -28.05 14.23
CA ALA A 250 -4.05 -29.34 14.50
C ALA A 250 -4.20 -29.46 16.02
N ALA A 251 -5.42 -29.74 16.50
CA ALA A 251 -5.61 -30.18 17.87
C ALA A 251 -4.59 -31.28 18.11
N LYS A 252 -3.66 -31.09 19.05
CA LYS A 252 -2.69 -32.12 19.42
C LYS A 252 -3.50 -33.39 19.63
N GLU A 253 -3.35 -34.36 18.72
CA GLU A 253 -3.75 -35.73 19.02
C GLU A 253 -3.02 -36.05 20.32
N GLN A 254 -3.78 -36.09 21.41
CA GLN A 254 -3.36 -36.79 22.60
C GLN A 254 -3.14 -38.21 22.12
N SER A 255 -1.89 -38.54 21.83
CA SER A 255 -1.40 -39.91 21.86
C SER A 255 -1.70 -40.40 23.28
N GLU A 256 -2.87 -41.02 23.44
CA GLU A 256 -3.19 -41.81 24.61
C GLU A 256 -2.09 -42.87 24.78
N LEU A 257 -1.61 -42.94 26.03
CA LEU A 257 -0.67 -43.92 26.57
C LEU A 257 -1.22 -45.34 26.53
#